data_AF-A0A7J9GAN5-F1
#
_entry.id   AF-A0A7J9GAN5-F1
#
_cell.length_a   1.000
_cell.length_b   1.000
_cell.length_c   1.000
_cell.angle_alpha   90.00
_cell.angle_beta   90.00
_cell.angle_gamma   90.00
#
_symmetry.space_group_name_H-M   'P 1'
#
loop_
_entity.id
_entity.type
_entity.pdbx_description
1 polymer ?
#
loop_
_entity_poly.entity_id
_entity_poly.type
_entity_poly.pdbx_seq_one_letter_code
_entity_poly.pdbx_strand_id
1 'polypeptide(L)'
;MEIEDLKGKLQVMKHFGQDDAAVQKKIEEMNNELQEKIDDLQDLGSTNKTLIYKERQSNDELHEARKVLIQVLPTLSWFKTELRLPKP
;
A
#
# COMPACT_ATOMS: atom_id res chain seq x y z
N MET A 1 15.83 -6.85 12.42
CA MET A 1 15.00 -6.84 11.18
C MET A 1 15.69 -7.78 10.22
N GLU A 2 15.01 -8.72 9.58
CA GLU A 2 15.67 -9.78 8.80
C GLU A 2 16.73 -9.29 7.80
N ILE A 3 16.48 -8.20 7.07
CA ILE A 3 17.44 -7.60 6.13
C ILE A 3 18.68 -7.05 6.83
N GLU A 4 18.52 -6.36 7.95
CA GLU A 4 19.63 -5.80 8.72
C GLU A 4 20.45 -6.90 9.40
N ASP A 5 19.78 -7.97 9.87
CA ASP A 5 20.42 -9.16 10.39
C ASP A 5 21.24 -9.89 9.29
N LEU A 6 20.69 -10.02 8.08
CA LEU A 6 21.39 -10.59 6.92
C LEU A 6 22.59 -9.75 6.49
N LYS A 7 22.45 -8.42 6.42
CA LYS A 7 23.56 -7.48 6.15
C LYS A 7 24.68 -7.63 7.17
N GLY A 8 24.33 -7.71 8.46
CA GLY A 8 25.31 -7.90 9.54
C GLY A 8 26.07 -9.22 9.41
N LYS A 9 25.37 -10.32 9.13
CA LYS A 9 25.99 -11.64 8.89
C LYS A 9 26.91 -11.62 7.67
N LEU A 10 26.50 -10.99 6.57
CA LEU A 10 27.32 -10.82 5.37
C LEU A 10 28.60 -10.04 5.64
N GLN A 11 28.52 -8.94 6.41
CA GLN A 11 29.70 -8.16 6.79
C GLN A 11 30.71 -9.01 7.58
N VAL A 12 30.24 -9.81 8.54
CA VAL A 12 31.12 -10.69 9.32
C VAL A 12 31.76 -11.74 8.42
N MET A 13 30.99 -12.43 7.57
CA MET A 13 31.53 -13.49 6.72
C MET A 13 32.55 -12.98 5.68
N LYS A 14 32.39 -11.75 5.20
CA LYS A 14 33.32 -11.12 4.25
C LYS A 14 34.72 -10.88 4.83
N HIS A 15 34.84 -10.73 6.15
CA HIS A 15 36.12 -10.55 6.85
C HIS A 15 36.88 -11.85 7.10
N PHE A 16 36.20 -13.00 7.19
CA PHE A 16 36.81 -14.28 7.58
C PHE A 16 36.87 -15.33 6.46
N GLY A 17 36.20 -15.10 5.32
CA GLY A 17 35.94 -16.12 4.31
C GLY A 17 36.68 -15.98 2.97
N GLN A 18 37.71 -15.14 2.86
CA GLN A 18 38.33 -14.82 1.57
C GLN A 18 39.04 -16.00 0.89
N ASP A 19 39.53 -16.97 1.67
CA ASP A 19 40.33 -18.10 1.15
C ASP A 19 39.54 -19.41 0.98
N ASP A 20 38.27 -19.47 1.39
CA ASP A 20 37.42 -20.67 1.32
C ASP A 20 36.32 -20.53 0.26
N ALA A 21 36.42 -21.35 -0.80
CA ALA A 21 35.47 -21.36 -1.91
C ALA A 21 34.03 -21.70 -1.48
N ALA A 22 33.83 -22.54 -0.46
CA ALA A 22 32.50 -22.85 0.06
C ALA A 22 31.91 -21.64 0.80
N VAL A 23 32.74 -20.86 1.49
CA VAL A 23 32.31 -19.62 2.14
C VAL A 23 31.98 -18.55 1.11
N GLN A 24 32.76 -18.42 0.04
CA GLN A 24 32.45 -17.49 -1.06
C GLN A 24 31.11 -17.80 -1.72
N LYS A 25 30.84 -19.08 -2.03
CA LYS A 25 29.54 -19.49 -2.58
C LYS A 25 28.38 -19.14 -1.64
N LYS A 26 28.55 -19.34 -0.33
CA LYS A 26 27.52 -19.01 0.65
C LYS A 26 27.30 -17.49 0.78
N ILE A 27 28.35 -16.69 0.63
CA ILE A 27 28.24 -15.22 0.58
C ILE A 27 27.43 -14.79 -0.65
N GLU A 28 27.67 -15.41 -1.81
CA GLU A 28 26.92 -15.13 -3.05
C GLU A 28 25.44 -15.50 -2.90
N GLU A 29 25.12 -16.69 -2.40
CA GLU A 29 23.74 -17.13 -2.14
C GLU A 29 23.00 -16.17 -1.21
N MET A 30 23.64 -15.76 -0.09
CA MET A 30 23.04 -14.81 0.85
C MET A 30 22.90 -13.39 0.28
N ASN A 31 23.79 -12.95 -0.61
CA ASN A 31 23.64 -11.66 -1.29
C ASN A 31 22.45 -11.68 -2.25
N ASN A 32 22.23 -12.79 -2.96
CA ASN A 32 21.08 -12.95 -3.84
C ASN A 32 19.77 -12.94 -3.04
N GLU A 33 19.70 -13.67 -1.93
CA GLU A 33 18.54 -13.65 -1.02
C GLU A 33 18.29 -12.24 -0.46
N LEU A 34 19.36 -11.54 -0.07
CA LEU A 34 19.24 -10.17 0.43
C LEU A 34 18.68 -9.24 -0.65
N GLN A 35 19.14 -9.37 -1.89
CA GLN A 35 18.67 -8.55 -3.01
C GLN A 35 17.19 -8.84 -3.31
N GLU A 36 16.80 -10.11 -3.39
CA GLU A 36 15.41 -10.52 -3.58
C GLU A 36 14.49 -9.92 -2.50
N LYS A 37 14.88 -10.02 -1.22
CA LYS A 37 14.11 -9.41 -0.12
C LYS A 37 14.01 -7.87 -0.21
N ILE A 38 15.04 -7.20 -0.72
CA ILE A 38 15.03 -5.74 -0.92
C ILE A 38 14.05 -5.38 -2.04
N ASP A 39 14.11 -6.11 -3.15
CA ASP A 39 13.25 -5.89 -4.31
C ASP A 39 11.78 -6.15 -3.94
N ASP A 40 11.49 -7.24 -3.23
CA ASP A 40 10.16 -7.55 -2.70
C ASP A 40 9.63 -6.44 -1.79
N LEU A 41 10.45 -5.90 -0.90
CA LEU A 41 10.04 -4.79 -0.03
C LEU A 41 9.77 -3.50 -0.80
N GLN A 42 10.56 -3.23 -1.84
CA GLN A 42 10.33 -2.09 -2.71
C GLN A 42 9.00 -2.23 -3.46
N ASP A 43 8.71 -3.43 -3.98
CA ASP A 43 7.48 -3.73 -4.70
C ASP A 43 6.26 -3.67 -3.79
N LEU A 44 6.35 -4.23 -2.58
CA LEU A 44 5.32 -4.08 -1.54
C LEU A 44 5.12 -2.62 -1.16
N GLY A 45 6.21 -1.86 -1.02
CA GLY A 45 6.16 -0.42 -0.74
C GLY A 45 5.47 0.39 -1.84
N SER A 46 5.73 0.06 -3.11
CA SER A 46 5.08 0.69 -4.26
C SER A 46 3.59 0.34 -4.35
N THR A 47 3.26 -0.93 -4.12
CA THR A 47 1.89 -1.44 -4.11
C THR A 47 1.09 -0.77 -2.99
N ASN A 48 1.64 -0.72 -1.78
CA ASN A 48 0.99 -0.08 -0.64
C ASN A 48 0.71 1.41 -0.89
N LYS A 49 1.68 2.16 -1.45
CA LYS A 49 1.47 3.57 -1.84
C LYS A 49 0.32 3.73 -2.84
N THR A 50 0.26 2.84 -3.83
CA THR A 50 -0.80 2.84 -4.84
C THR A 50 -2.17 2.56 -4.23
N LEU A 51 -2.25 1.61 -3.30
CA LEU A 51 -3.49 1.28 -2.59
C LEU A 51 -3.97 2.46 -1.75
N ILE A 52 -3.07 3.08 -0.97
CA ILE A 52 -3.40 4.27 -0.17
C ILE A 52 -3.94 5.40 -1.04
N TYR A 53 -3.34 5.63 -2.22
CA TYR A 53 -3.82 6.64 -3.16
C TYR A 53 -5.24 6.34 -3.65
N LYS A 54 -5.49 5.09 -4.07
CA LYS A 54 -6.82 4.66 -4.55
C LYS A 54 -7.87 4.72 -3.46
N GLU A 55 -7.53 4.33 -2.23
CA GLU A 55 -8.44 4.39 -1.09
C GLU A 55 -8.85 5.83 -0.79
N ARG A 56 -7.88 6.76 -0.76
CA ARG A 56 -8.17 8.19 -0.57
C ARG A 56 -9.06 8.74 -1.67
N GLN A 57 -8.73 8.45 -2.93
CA GLN A 57 -9.54 8.89 -4.06
C GLN A 57 -10.98 8.37 -3.98
N SER A 58 -11.16 7.07 -3.71
CA SER A 58 -12.49 6.47 -3.58
C SER A 58 -13.26 7.03 -2.39
N ASN A 59 -12.57 7.33 -1.28
CA ASN A 59 -13.19 7.96 -0.14
C ASN A 59 -13.66 9.39 -0.45
N ASP A 60 -12.84 10.17 -1.16
CA ASP A 60 -13.22 11.52 -1.60
C ASP A 60 -14.44 11.48 -2.53
N GLU A 61 -14.47 10.58 -3.50
CA GLU A 61 -15.63 10.37 -4.38
C GLU A 61 -16.89 9.98 -3.59
N LEU A 62 -16.78 9.09 -2.61
CA LEU A 62 -17.89 8.68 -1.74
C LEU A 62 -18.38 9.83 -0.86
N HIS A 63 -17.45 10.64 -0.34
CA HIS A 63 -17.79 11.83 0.45
C HIS A 63 -18.54 12.86 -0.40
N GLU A 64 -18.11 13.11 -1.64
CA GLU A 64 -18.83 14.02 -2.54
C GLU A 64 -20.21 13.48 -2.91
N ALA A 65 -20.33 12.20 -3.25
CA ALA A 65 -21.63 11.57 -3.53
C ALA A 65 -22.58 11.69 -2.32
N ARG A 66 -22.07 11.51 -1.10
CA ARG A 66 -22.84 11.69 0.13
C ARG A 66 -23.29 13.14 0.33
N LYS A 67 -22.41 14.12 0.07
CA LYS A 67 -22.77 15.56 0.17
C LYS A 67 -23.89 15.90 -0.79
N VAL A 68 -23.77 15.49 -2.06
CA VAL A 68 -24.81 15.72 -3.08
C VAL A 68 -26.13 15.06 -2.66
N LEU A 69 -26.09 13.82 -2.18
CA LEU A 69 -27.30 13.12 -1.72
C LEU A 69 -27.99 13.88 -0.58
N ILE A 70 -27.23 14.32 0.43
CA ILE A 70 -27.77 15.11 1.55
C ILE A 70 -28.41 16.41 1.05
N GLN A 71 -27.81 17.07 0.05
CA GLN A 71 -28.36 18.30 -0.54
C GLN A 71 -29.66 18.06 -1.33
N VAL A 72 -29.79 16.93 -2.03
CA VAL A 72 -30.92 16.65 -2.93
C VAL A 72 -32.13 16.03 -2.19
N LEU A 73 -31.89 15.24 -1.14
CA LEU A 73 -32.95 14.53 -0.40
C LEU A 73 -34.10 15.44 0.10
N PRO A 74 -33.84 16.60 0.74
CA PRO A 74 -34.91 17.50 1.20
C PRO A 74 -35.78 18.01 0.05
N THR A 75 -35.15 18.37 -1.07
CA THR A 75 -35.81 18.86 -2.27
C THR A 75 -36.76 17.80 -2.85
N LEU A 76 -36.31 16.55 -2.94
CA LEU A 76 -37.17 15.44 -3.39
C LEU A 76 -38.33 15.17 -2.43
N SER A 77 -38.10 15.25 -1.13
CA SER A 77 -39.15 15.12 -0.12
C SER A 77 -40.19 16.23 -0.24
N TRP A 78 -39.74 17.46 -0.49
CA TRP A 78 -40.61 18.60 -0.73
C TRP A 78 -41.48 18.39 -1.97
N PHE A 79 -40.88 18.04 -3.13
CA PHE A 79 -41.64 17.74 -4.36
C PHE A 79 -42.68 16.64 -4.17
N LYS A 80 -42.35 15.57 -3.42
CA LYS A 80 -43.27 14.48 -3.11
C LYS A 80 -44.46 14.93 -2.25
N THR A 81 -44.27 15.93 -1.40
CA THR A 81 -45.31 16.48 -0.52
C THR A 81 -46.19 17.44 -1.29
N GLU A 82 -45.60 18.32 -2.10
CA GLU A 82 -46.29 19.32 -2.92
C GLU A 82 -47.22 18.66 -3.97
N LEU A 83 -46.75 17.59 -4.63
CA LEU A 83 -47.56 16.81 -5.59
C LEU A 83 -48.73 16.06 -4.93
N ARG A 84 -48.74 15.92 -3.60
CA ARG A 84 -49.78 15.19 -2.84
C ARG A 84 -50.84 16.13 -2.26
N LEU A 85 -50.64 17.45 -2.30
CA LEU A 85 -51.62 18.44 -1.86
C LEU A 85 -52.43 18.94 -3.08
N PRO A 86 -53.78 18.84 -3.07
CA PRO A 86 -54.58 19.47 -4.12
C PRO A 86 -54.44 21.00 -4.04
N LYS A 87 -54.28 21.64 -5.19
CA LYS A 87 -54.34 23.12 -5.29
C LYS A 87 -55.73 23.61 -4.84
N PRO A 88 -55.81 24.77 -4.17
CA PRO A 88 -57.09 25.36 -3.73
C PRO A 88 -58.00 25.71 -4.91
#